data_AF-W9UTT7-F1
#
_entry.id   AF-W9UTT7-F1
#
_cell.length_a   1.000
_cell.length_b   1.000
_cell.length_c   1.000
_cell.angle_alpha   90.00
_cell.angle_beta   90.00
_cell.angle_gamma   90.00
#
_symmetry.space_group_name_H-M   'P 1'
#
loop_
_entity.id
_entity.type
_entity.pdbx_description
1 polymer ?
#
loop_
_entity_poly.entity_id
_entity_poly.type
_entity_poly.pdbx_seq_one_letter_code
_entity_poly.pdbx_strand_id
1 'polypeptide(L)'
;MHIELKLAKELDIGQHQVSATLALLDQGATIPFIARYRKEATGGLDDTQLRDLHQRLLYLRDLDQRRTVIIEQISEQGLLTRELKDALLSADTKSRLEDLYLPFRPKRRNKAQEAREAGLAPLSQTILQHYQDDPKGVAPSFITKVPPFDTLDGVLEGTKHILLETLTEQADALGHLRLQLWKKGILKVQVVKGKAQDDSKYRDYFEYEEAIAKIPSHRALAILRGHNEGVLKYALNLPEGMLDTPFFTLAQASRFSMQIVTLG
;
A
#
# COMPACT_ATOMS: atom_id res chain seq x y z
N MET A 1 10.14 16.09 -17.71
CA MET A 1 10.65 17.13 -16.78
C MET A 1 10.71 16.67 -15.31
N HIS A 2 9.62 16.24 -14.65
CA HIS A 2 9.69 15.79 -13.25
C HIS A 2 10.54 14.52 -13.03
N ILE A 3 10.45 13.54 -13.95
CA ILE A 3 11.22 12.28 -13.86
C ILE A 3 12.74 12.55 -13.93
N GLU A 4 13.19 13.39 -14.87
CA GLU A 4 14.63 13.65 -15.08
C GLU A 4 15.30 14.29 -13.86
N LEU A 5 14.65 15.30 -13.26
CA LEU A 5 15.14 15.94 -12.04
C LEU A 5 15.19 14.97 -10.86
N LYS A 6 14.18 14.09 -10.76
CA LYS A 6 14.12 13.06 -9.72
C LYS A 6 15.25 12.04 -9.89
N LEU A 7 15.48 11.56 -11.12
CA LEU A 7 16.58 10.65 -11.44
C LEU A 7 17.95 11.27 -11.16
N ALA A 8 18.17 12.51 -11.58
CA ALA A 8 19.41 13.25 -11.34
C ALA A 8 19.72 13.32 -9.84
N LYS A 9 18.72 13.65 -9.02
CA LYS A 9 18.86 13.75 -7.57
C LYS A 9 19.03 12.38 -6.87
N GLU A 10 18.29 11.36 -7.29
CA GLU A 10 18.31 10.04 -6.66
C GLU A 10 19.60 9.26 -6.97
N LEU A 11 20.17 9.47 -8.15
CA LEU A 11 21.38 8.78 -8.62
C LEU A 11 22.65 9.62 -8.51
N ASP A 12 22.53 10.86 -8.03
CA ASP A 12 23.64 11.81 -7.90
C ASP A 12 24.40 12.02 -9.22
N ILE A 13 23.65 12.26 -10.31
CA ILE A 13 24.19 12.50 -11.66
C ILE A 13 23.61 13.78 -12.26
N GLY A 14 24.32 14.36 -13.22
CA GLY A 14 23.91 15.61 -13.86
C GLY A 14 22.63 15.44 -14.69
N GLN A 15 21.75 16.44 -14.65
CA GLN A 15 20.49 16.43 -15.42
C GLN A 15 20.73 16.22 -16.92
N HIS A 16 21.78 16.82 -17.49
CA HIS A 16 22.17 16.60 -18.89
C HIS A 16 22.47 15.12 -19.17
N GLN A 17 23.16 14.43 -18.26
CA GLN A 17 23.50 13.01 -18.41
C GLN A 17 22.23 12.14 -18.44
N VAL A 18 21.24 12.49 -17.61
CA VAL A 18 19.92 11.85 -17.60
C VAL A 18 19.20 12.08 -18.93
N SER A 19 19.01 13.34 -19.33
CA SER A 19 18.27 13.68 -20.56
C SER A 19 18.90 13.04 -21.81
N ALA A 20 20.23 13.05 -21.91
CA ALA A 20 20.95 12.42 -23.01
C ALA A 20 20.79 10.90 -23.02
N THR A 21 20.87 10.25 -21.85
CA THR A 21 20.67 8.80 -21.74
C THR A 21 19.24 8.40 -22.09
N LEU A 22 18.24 9.13 -21.61
CA LEU A 22 16.82 8.90 -21.92
C LEU A 22 16.56 9.01 -23.43
N ALA A 23 17.09 10.05 -24.08
CA ALA A 23 16.93 10.23 -25.52
C ALA A 23 17.50 9.04 -26.32
N LEU A 24 18.65 8.48 -25.90
CA LEU A 24 19.23 7.30 -26.53
C LEU A 24 18.38 6.04 -26.29
N LEU A 25 17.89 5.84 -25.07
CA LEU A 25 17.02 4.71 -24.73
C LEU A 25 15.70 4.75 -25.50
N ASP A 26 15.10 5.93 -25.64
CA ASP A 26 13.85 6.13 -26.39
C ASP A 26 14.03 5.92 -27.90
N GLN A 27 15.25 6.08 -28.42
CA GLN A 27 15.63 5.71 -29.79
C GLN A 27 15.91 4.20 -29.95
N GLY A 28 15.77 3.41 -28.88
CA GLY A 28 15.98 1.96 -28.89
C GLY A 28 17.44 1.54 -28.68
N ALA A 29 18.33 2.44 -28.24
CA ALA A 29 19.70 2.07 -27.90
C ALA A 29 19.73 1.18 -26.64
N THR A 30 20.60 0.18 -26.64
CA THR A 30 20.78 -0.72 -25.49
C THR A 30 21.82 -0.16 -24.51
N ILE A 31 21.75 -0.54 -23.23
CA ILE A 31 22.73 -0.12 -22.22
C ILE A 31 24.18 -0.44 -22.64
N PRO A 32 24.51 -1.67 -23.11
CA PRO A 32 25.88 -1.95 -23.58
C PRO A 32 26.31 -1.09 -24.76
N PHE A 33 25.38 -0.74 -25.66
CA PHE A 33 25.66 0.16 -26.78
C PHE A 33 25.97 1.58 -26.29
N ILE A 34 25.16 2.11 -25.36
CA ILE A 34 25.35 3.45 -24.81
C ILE A 34 26.69 3.53 -24.07
N ALA A 35 26.96 2.58 -23.17
CA ALA A 35 28.19 2.52 -22.38
C ALA A 35 29.46 2.49 -23.26
N ARG A 36 29.39 1.80 -24.41
CA ARG A 36 30.54 1.61 -25.31
C ARG A 36 30.70 2.70 -26.36
N TYR A 37 29.61 3.19 -26.94
CA TYR A 37 29.64 4.03 -28.14
C TYR A 37 29.06 5.44 -27.94
N ARG A 38 28.44 5.73 -26.79
CA ARG A 38 27.81 7.02 -26.48
C ARG A 38 28.27 7.60 -25.13
N LYS A 39 29.51 7.29 -24.75
CA LYS A 39 30.11 7.75 -23.50
C LYS A 39 30.20 9.27 -23.40
N GLU A 40 30.61 9.94 -24.48
CA GLU A 40 30.66 11.41 -24.54
C GLU A 40 29.27 12.05 -24.40
N ALA A 41 28.27 11.49 -25.09
CA ALA A 41 26.91 12.02 -25.06
C ALA A 41 26.27 11.94 -23.66
N THR A 42 26.60 10.90 -22.89
CA THR A 42 26.11 10.69 -21.53
C THR A 42 27.00 11.33 -20.46
N GLY A 43 28.07 12.03 -20.84
CA GLY A 43 29.01 12.63 -19.89
C GLY A 43 29.78 11.59 -19.07
N GLY A 44 30.04 10.41 -19.64
CA GLY A 44 30.93 9.42 -19.04
C GLY A 44 30.28 8.37 -18.13
N LEU A 45 28.95 8.25 -18.09
CA LEU A 45 28.26 7.25 -17.26
C LEU A 45 28.75 5.83 -17.57
N ASP A 46 29.02 5.06 -16.53
CA ASP A 46 29.42 3.66 -16.65
C ASP A 46 28.22 2.69 -16.78
N ASP A 47 28.51 1.41 -17.06
CA ASP A 47 27.47 0.38 -17.26
C ASP A 47 26.57 0.20 -16.01
N THR A 48 27.12 0.36 -14.80
CA THR A 48 26.35 0.25 -13.55
C THR A 48 25.40 1.43 -13.42
N GLN A 49 25.91 2.66 -13.57
CA GLN A 49 25.11 3.88 -13.50
C GLN A 49 24.01 3.89 -14.56
N LEU A 50 24.31 3.45 -15.79
CA LEU A 50 23.31 3.35 -16.86
C LEU A 50 22.23 2.31 -16.56
N ARG A 51 22.58 1.17 -15.95
CA ARG A 51 21.61 0.16 -15.51
C ARG A 51 20.71 0.67 -14.39
N ASP A 52 21.29 1.31 -13.38
CA ASP A 52 20.54 1.88 -12.26
C ASP A 52 19.57 2.97 -12.74
N LEU A 53 20.06 3.85 -13.63
CA LEU A 53 19.25 4.86 -14.30
C LEU A 53 18.10 4.24 -15.08
N HIS A 54 18.37 3.23 -15.92
CA HIS A 54 17.35 2.59 -16.73
C HIS A 54 16.30 1.86 -15.88
N GLN A 55 16.72 1.10 -14.87
CA GLN A 55 15.81 0.41 -13.96
C GLN A 55 14.93 1.42 -13.21
N ARG A 56 15.51 2.53 -12.75
CA ARG A 56 14.75 3.56 -12.04
C ARG A 56 13.81 4.32 -12.98
N LEU A 57 14.23 4.62 -14.20
CA LEU A 57 13.41 5.22 -15.25
C LEU A 57 12.17 4.37 -15.52
N LEU A 58 12.33 3.05 -15.72
CA LEU A 58 11.21 2.14 -15.94
C LEU A 58 10.23 2.17 -14.77
N TYR A 59 10.73 2.10 -13.54
CA TYR A 59 9.88 2.20 -12.36
C TYR A 59 9.08 3.52 -12.31
N LEU A 60 9.72 4.66 -12.61
CA LEU A 60 9.07 5.98 -12.58
C LEU A 60 8.05 6.13 -13.72
N ARG A 61 8.34 5.61 -14.92
CA ARG A 61 7.39 5.58 -16.05
C ARG A 61 6.16 4.74 -15.71
N ASP A 62 6.33 3.56 -15.14
CA ASP A 62 5.21 2.73 -14.69
C ASP A 62 4.37 3.44 -13.62
N LEU A 63 5.02 4.13 -12.67
CA LEU A 63 4.35 4.89 -11.61
C LEU A 63 3.50 6.01 -12.22
N ASP A 64 4.06 6.78 -13.15
CA ASP A 64 3.36 7.87 -13.83
C ASP A 64 2.20 7.35 -14.68
N GLN A 65 2.40 6.26 -15.44
CA GLN A 65 1.34 5.64 -16.22
C GLN A 65 0.19 5.17 -15.31
N ARG A 66 0.51 4.49 -14.20
CA ARG A 66 -0.50 4.04 -13.24
C ARG A 66 -1.21 5.22 -12.59
N ARG A 67 -0.50 6.32 -12.30
CA ARG A 67 -1.08 7.55 -11.74
C ARG A 67 -2.11 8.15 -12.69
N THR A 68 -1.78 8.27 -13.97
CA THR A 68 -2.71 8.78 -14.98
C THR A 68 -4.00 7.96 -15.02
N VAL A 69 -3.88 6.63 -15.09
CA VAL A 69 -5.05 5.72 -15.10
C VAL A 69 -5.91 5.90 -13.84
N ILE A 70 -5.29 6.02 -12.67
CA ILE A 70 -6.03 6.22 -11.41
C ILE A 70 -6.75 7.56 -11.40
N ILE A 71 -6.09 8.64 -11.83
CA ILE A 71 -6.70 9.98 -11.90
C ILE A 71 -7.89 9.97 -12.85
N GLU A 72 -7.76 9.35 -14.03
CA GLU A 72 -8.85 9.20 -15.00
C GLU A 72 -10.04 8.44 -14.39
N GLN A 73 -9.78 7.28 -13.78
CA GLN A 73 -10.83 6.45 -13.16
C GLN A 73 -11.58 7.15 -12.03
N ILE A 74 -10.91 7.98 -11.24
CA ILE A 74 -11.56 8.75 -10.16
C ILE A 74 -12.31 9.96 -10.75
N SER A 75 -11.75 10.59 -11.78
CA SER A 75 -12.38 11.70 -12.48
C SER A 75 -13.69 11.28 -13.17
N GLU A 76 -13.72 10.10 -13.79
CA GLU A 76 -14.92 9.53 -14.42
C GLU A 76 -16.05 9.28 -13.41
N GLN A 77 -15.72 9.03 -12.14
CA GLN A 77 -16.70 8.90 -11.05
C GLN A 77 -17.18 10.26 -10.51
N GLY A 78 -16.58 11.36 -10.93
CA GLY A 78 -16.87 12.70 -10.40
C GLY A 78 -16.38 12.92 -8.96
N LEU A 79 -15.45 12.07 -8.48
CA LEU A 79 -14.97 12.08 -7.09
C LEU A 79 -13.57 12.69 -6.93
N LEU A 80 -12.97 13.20 -8.01
CA LEU A 80 -11.62 13.76 -7.99
C LEU A 80 -11.62 15.18 -7.41
N THR A 81 -11.35 15.31 -6.11
CA THR A 81 -11.14 16.60 -5.46
C THR A 81 -9.75 17.17 -5.79
N ARG A 82 -9.56 18.47 -5.54
CA ARG A 82 -8.24 19.12 -5.75
C ARG A 82 -7.19 18.50 -4.83
N GLU A 83 -7.54 18.29 -3.57
CA GLU A 83 -6.67 17.74 -2.53
C GLU A 83 -6.25 16.31 -2.88
N LEU A 84 -7.19 15.49 -3.37
CA LEU A 84 -6.90 14.12 -3.81
C LEU A 84 -6.00 14.11 -5.06
N LYS A 85 -6.26 15.00 -6.01
CA LYS A 85 -5.41 15.14 -7.20
C LYS A 85 -3.98 15.51 -6.81
N ASP A 86 -3.81 16.47 -5.90
CA ASP A 86 -2.50 16.88 -5.40
C ASP A 86 -1.78 15.74 -4.64
N ALA A 87 -2.54 14.96 -3.85
CA ALA A 87 -2.02 13.77 -3.16
C ALA A 87 -1.56 12.67 -4.14
N LEU A 88 -2.31 12.45 -5.24
CA LEU A 88 -1.96 11.48 -6.28
C LEU A 88 -0.72 11.94 -7.07
N LEU A 89 -0.63 13.23 -7.40
CA LEU A 89 0.52 13.83 -8.09
C LEU A 89 1.79 13.77 -7.25
N SER A 90 1.67 13.96 -5.93
CA SER A 90 2.79 13.87 -4.99
C SER A 90 3.13 12.44 -4.53
N ALA A 91 2.37 11.42 -4.92
CA ALA A 91 2.65 10.05 -4.55
C ALA A 91 3.96 9.54 -5.17
N ASP A 92 4.96 9.30 -4.30
CA ASP A 92 6.32 8.90 -4.68
C ASP A 92 6.53 7.39 -4.87
N THR A 93 5.56 6.57 -4.45
CA THR A 93 5.65 5.12 -4.53
C THR A 93 4.39 4.50 -5.13
N LYS A 94 4.54 3.36 -5.81
CA LYS A 94 3.39 2.59 -6.32
C LYS A 94 2.43 2.22 -5.17
N SER A 95 2.97 1.85 -4.01
CA SER A 95 2.15 1.54 -2.83
C SER A 95 1.31 2.72 -2.35
N ARG A 96 1.89 3.91 -2.21
CA ARG A 96 1.13 5.10 -1.78
C ARG A 96 0.04 5.46 -2.79
N LEU A 97 0.34 5.30 -4.07
CA LEU A 97 -0.61 5.56 -5.14
C LEU A 97 -1.81 4.58 -5.08
N GLU A 98 -1.56 3.28 -4.88
CA GLU A 98 -2.64 2.30 -4.69
C GLU A 98 -3.43 2.53 -3.41
N ASP A 99 -2.76 2.91 -2.31
CA ASP A 99 -3.42 3.22 -1.03
C ASP A 99 -4.42 4.38 -1.18
N LEU A 100 -4.07 5.43 -1.95
CA LEU A 100 -4.95 6.56 -2.27
C LEU A 100 -6.11 6.17 -3.19
N TYR A 101 -5.89 5.21 -4.10
CA TYR A 101 -6.89 4.74 -5.03
C TYR A 101 -7.89 3.76 -4.41
N LEU A 102 -7.50 3.08 -3.33
CA LEU A 102 -8.24 1.97 -2.74
C LEU A 102 -9.74 2.26 -2.47
N PRO A 103 -10.15 3.43 -1.94
CA PRO A 103 -11.56 3.76 -1.73
C PRO A 103 -12.40 3.85 -3.01
N PHE A 104 -11.77 4.19 -4.14
CA PHE A 104 -12.41 4.44 -5.43
C PHE A 104 -12.36 3.24 -6.37
N ARG A 105 -11.69 2.16 -5.94
CA ARG A 105 -11.60 0.94 -6.71
C ARG A 105 -12.99 0.29 -6.82
N PRO A 106 -13.43 -0.16 -8.01
CA PRO A 106 -14.67 -0.89 -8.14
C PRO A 106 -14.70 -2.11 -7.22
N LYS A 107 -15.71 -2.19 -6.34
CA LYS A 107 -15.85 -3.26 -5.35
C LYS A 107 -16.96 -4.21 -5.75
N ARG A 108 -16.73 -5.50 -5.51
CA ARG A 108 -17.79 -6.51 -5.56
C ARG A 108 -18.76 -6.27 -4.41
N ARG A 109 -20.01 -6.70 -4.59
CA ARG A 109 -21.01 -6.72 -3.54
C ARG A 109 -20.47 -7.42 -2.30
N ASN A 110 -20.41 -6.67 -1.20
CA ASN A 110 -19.91 -7.11 0.09
C ASN A 110 -20.84 -6.62 1.22
N LYS A 111 -20.62 -7.10 2.44
CA LYS A 111 -21.46 -6.76 3.59
C LYS A 111 -21.49 -5.26 3.91
N ALA A 112 -20.42 -4.52 3.61
CA ALA A 112 -20.38 -3.08 3.80
C ALA A 112 -21.26 -2.35 2.78
N GLN A 113 -21.27 -2.79 1.51
CA GLN A 113 -22.16 -2.25 0.48
C GLN A 113 -23.63 -2.55 0.80
N GLU A 114 -23.96 -3.79 1.18
CA GLU A 114 -25.32 -4.15 1.61
C GLU A 114 -25.80 -3.28 2.78
N ALA A 115 -24.93 -3.03 3.77
CA ALA A 115 -25.23 -2.14 4.89
C ALA A 115 -25.41 -0.68 4.46
N ARG A 116 -24.64 -0.16 3.50
CA ARG A 116 -24.83 1.19 2.96
C ARG A 116 -26.14 1.31 2.17
N GLU A 117 -26.47 0.32 1.36
CA GLU A 117 -27.74 0.21 0.63
C GLU A 117 -28.94 0.20 1.60
N ALA A 118 -28.78 -0.41 2.77
CA ALA A 118 -29.75 -0.39 3.85
C ALA A 118 -29.80 0.93 4.65
N GLY A 119 -29.01 1.94 4.28
CA GLY A 119 -29.02 3.25 4.93
C GLY A 119 -28.22 3.34 6.22
N LEU A 120 -27.29 2.40 6.49
CA LEU A 120 -26.49 2.39 7.72
C LEU A 120 -25.24 3.28 7.67
N ALA A 121 -24.99 3.98 6.56
CA ALA A 121 -23.84 4.87 6.41
C ALA A 121 -23.82 6.02 7.46
N PRO A 122 -24.93 6.74 7.73
CA PRO A 122 -24.93 7.80 8.74
C PRO A 122 -24.61 7.27 10.15
N LEU A 123 -25.11 6.08 10.51
CA LEU A 123 -24.78 5.45 11.80
C LEU A 123 -23.28 5.20 11.94
N SER A 124 -22.61 4.74 10.88
CA SER A 124 -21.16 4.54 10.90
C SER A 124 -20.41 5.85 11.13
N GLN A 125 -20.87 6.96 10.54
CA GLN A 125 -20.28 8.28 10.71
C GLN A 125 -20.47 8.80 12.14
N THR A 126 -21.68 8.65 12.70
CA THR A 126 -21.97 9.00 14.10
C THR A 126 -21.07 8.24 15.07
N ILE A 127 -20.91 6.92 14.89
CA ILE A 127 -20.05 6.11 15.75
C ILE A 127 -18.58 6.53 15.63
N LEU A 128 -18.10 6.89 14.43
CA LEU A 128 -16.72 7.38 14.26
C LEU A 128 -16.48 8.72 14.96
N GLN A 129 -17.45 9.64 14.88
CA GLN A 129 -17.37 10.95 15.53
C GLN A 129 -17.47 10.85 17.05
N HIS A 130 -18.31 9.92 17.54
CA HIS A 130 -18.61 9.71 18.94
C HIS A 130 -18.13 8.33 19.43
N TYR A 131 -16.88 7.98 19.11
CA TYR A 131 -16.31 6.64 19.37
C TYR A 131 -16.25 6.20 20.84
N GLN A 132 -16.49 7.13 21.79
CA GLN A 132 -16.54 6.84 23.22
C GLN A 132 -17.95 6.44 23.70
N ASP A 133 -18.98 6.72 22.91
CA ASP A 133 -20.36 6.43 23.26
C ASP A 133 -20.70 4.97 22.94
N ASP A 134 -21.67 4.38 23.66
CA ASP A 134 -22.15 3.03 23.36
C ASP A 134 -22.93 3.02 22.02
N PRO A 135 -22.45 2.29 20.99
CA PRO A 135 -23.14 2.19 19.71
C PRO A 135 -24.59 1.71 19.84
N LYS A 136 -24.91 0.94 20.89
CA LYS A 136 -26.28 0.46 21.16
C LYS A 136 -27.27 1.58 21.49
N GLY A 137 -26.79 2.75 21.92
CA GLY A 137 -27.65 3.90 22.20
C GLY A 137 -28.22 4.55 20.94
N VAL A 138 -27.49 4.51 19.82
CA VAL A 138 -27.83 5.20 18.57
C VAL A 138 -28.27 4.26 17.44
N ALA A 139 -27.84 3.00 17.46
CA ALA A 139 -28.20 2.01 16.45
C ALA A 139 -29.71 1.66 16.34
N PRO A 140 -30.55 1.70 17.40
CA PRO A 140 -31.96 1.31 17.30
C PRO A 140 -32.77 2.13 16.28
N SER A 141 -32.43 3.40 16.04
CA SER A 141 -33.13 4.24 15.05
C SER A 141 -32.85 3.85 13.61
N PHE A 142 -31.90 2.94 13.38
CA PHE A 142 -31.50 2.45 12.06
C PHE A 142 -32.01 1.03 11.76
N ILE A 143 -32.80 0.43 12.67
CA ILE A 143 -33.44 -0.86 12.42
C ILE A 143 -34.45 -0.71 11.27
N THR A 144 -34.28 -1.54 10.27
CA THR A 144 -35.13 -1.57 9.08
C THR A 144 -36.18 -2.68 9.18
N LYS A 145 -36.98 -2.88 8.13
CA LYS A 145 -37.88 -4.05 8.02
C LYS A 145 -37.27 -5.19 7.19
N VAL A 146 -36.02 -5.06 6.76
CA VAL A 146 -35.38 -5.94 5.78
C VAL A 146 -34.23 -6.70 6.46
N PRO A 147 -34.26 -8.05 6.48
CA PRO A 147 -33.15 -8.84 6.98
C PRO A 147 -31.85 -8.62 6.18
N PRO A 148 -30.66 -8.64 6.82
CA PRO A 148 -30.44 -8.92 8.25
C PRO A 148 -30.59 -7.68 9.16
N PHE A 149 -30.97 -6.52 8.63
CA PHE A 149 -30.99 -5.24 9.34
C PHE A 149 -32.32 -4.96 10.06
N ASP A 150 -33.14 -5.99 10.26
CA ASP A 150 -34.38 -5.99 11.03
C ASP A 150 -34.16 -6.20 12.55
N THR A 151 -32.90 -6.40 12.94
CA THR A 151 -32.48 -6.57 14.34
C THR A 151 -31.36 -5.60 14.71
N LEU A 152 -31.24 -5.28 16.00
CA LEU A 152 -30.16 -4.44 16.50
C LEU A 152 -28.77 -5.04 16.18
N ASP A 153 -28.61 -6.34 16.39
CA ASP A 153 -27.34 -7.04 16.13
C ASP A 153 -26.96 -7.00 14.66
N GLY A 154 -27.94 -7.18 13.76
CA GLY A 154 -27.71 -7.07 12.32
C GLY A 154 -27.31 -5.67 11.88
N VAL A 155 -27.93 -4.63 12.43
CA VAL A 155 -27.53 -3.22 12.22
C VAL A 155 -26.09 -3.00 12.70
N LEU A 156 -25.75 -3.43 13.92
CA LEU A 156 -24.41 -3.25 14.49
C LEU A 156 -23.34 -3.99 13.67
N GLU A 157 -23.59 -5.23 13.24
CA GLU A 157 -22.65 -5.98 12.40
C GLU A 157 -22.50 -5.36 11.01
N GLY A 158 -23.60 -4.90 10.40
CA GLY A 158 -23.57 -4.16 9.14
C GLY A 158 -22.74 -2.89 9.24
N THR A 159 -22.98 -2.08 10.27
CA THR A 159 -22.21 -0.87 10.54
C THR A 159 -20.73 -1.16 10.80
N LYS A 160 -20.42 -2.21 11.56
CA LYS A 160 -19.04 -2.67 11.77
C LYS A 160 -18.35 -3.00 10.45
N HIS A 161 -19.03 -3.62 9.49
CA HIS A 161 -18.46 -3.86 8.16
C HIS A 161 -18.16 -2.56 7.40
N ILE A 162 -19.04 -1.56 7.48
CA ILE A 162 -18.77 -0.23 6.92
C ILE A 162 -17.52 0.38 7.57
N LEU A 163 -17.45 0.36 8.91
CA LEU A 163 -16.32 0.89 9.66
C LEU A 163 -15.00 0.21 9.33
N LEU A 164 -14.99 -1.14 9.27
CA LEU A 164 -13.82 -1.91 8.90
C LEU A 164 -13.33 -1.52 7.51
N GLU A 165 -14.23 -1.42 6.53
CA GLU A 165 -13.86 -0.99 5.17
C GLU A 165 -13.30 0.44 5.19
N THR A 166 -14.00 1.39 5.81
CA THR A 166 -13.55 2.78 5.88
C THR A 166 -12.17 2.91 6.54
N LEU A 167 -11.93 2.23 7.66
CA LEU A 167 -10.67 2.31 8.41
C LEU A 167 -9.51 1.61 7.68
N THR A 168 -9.79 0.47 7.04
CA THR A 168 -8.75 -0.30 6.33
C THR A 168 -8.39 0.27 4.97
N GLU A 169 -9.14 1.25 4.47
CA GLU A 169 -8.86 1.94 3.20
C GLU A 169 -8.28 3.35 3.39
N GLN A 170 -8.01 3.77 4.62
CA GLN A 170 -7.36 5.06 4.87
C GLN A 170 -5.87 5.00 4.49
N ALA A 171 -5.51 5.71 3.41
CA ALA A 171 -4.17 5.69 2.85
C ALA A 171 -3.06 6.06 3.86
N ASP A 172 -3.31 7.03 4.73
CA ASP A 172 -2.36 7.46 5.75
C ASP A 172 -2.16 6.40 6.83
N ALA A 173 -3.25 5.81 7.30
CA ALA A 173 -3.18 4.75 8.29
C ALA A 173 -2.46 3.51 7.74
N LEU A 174 -2.75 3.11 6.50
CA LEU A 174 -2.03 2.04 5.82
C LEU A 174 -0.53 2.35 5.70
N GLY A 175 -0.17 3.58 5.31
CA GLY A 175 1.22 4.03 5.24
C GLY A 175 1.92 3.94 6.60
N HIS A 176 1.28 4.43 7.66
CA HIS A 176 1.82 4.36 9.02
C HIS A 176 1.99 2.92 9.51
N LEU A 177 0.99 2.06 9.31
CA LEU A 177 1.06 0.64 9.69
C LEU A 177 2.18 -0.09 8.94
N ARG A 178 2.32 0.15 7.63
CA ARG A 178 3.39 -0.41 6.81
C ARG A 178 4.77 0.00 7.34
N LEU A 179 4.93 1.27 7.73
CA LEU A 179 6.17 1.78 8.31
C LEU A 179 6.46 1.16 9.69
N GLN A 180 5.46 1.00 10.54
CA GLN A 180 5.62 0.33 11.85
C GLN A 180 6.00 -1.14 11.67
N LEU A 181 5.31 -1.85 10.78
CA LEU A 181 5.63 -3.24 10.43
C LEU A 181 7.05 -3.37 9.88
N TRP A 182 7.50 -2.44 9.03
CA TRP A 182 8.89 -2.48 8.55
C TRP A 182 9.91 -2.27 9.67
N LYS A 183 9.65 -1.32 10.58
CA LYS A 183 10.60 -0.97 11.66
C LYS A 183 10.65 -2.00 12.79
N LYS A 184 9.50 -2.58 13.13
CA LYS A 184 9.31 -3.36 14.36
C LYS A 184 8.77 -4.76 14.12
N GLY A 185 8.30 -5.04 12.91
CA GLY A 185 7.69 -6.32 12.58
C GLY A 185 8.70 -7.45 12.68
N ILE A 186 8.20 -8.57 13.16
CA ILE A 186 8.95 -9.81 13.34
C ILE A 186 8.39 -10.83 12.34
N LEU A 187 9.24 -11.30 11.44
CA LEU A 187 8.91 -12.37 10.53
C LEU A 187 9.06 -13.70 11.29
N LYS A 188 7.95 -14.40 11.49
CA LYS A 188 7.94 -15.77 12.01
C LYS A 188 7.77 -16.73 10.85
N VAL A 189 8.68 -17.68 10.71
CA VAL A 189 8.68 -18.72 9.67
C VAL A 189 8.55 -20.07 10.35
N GLN A 190 7.70 -20.92 9.77
CA GLN A 190 7.45 -22.26 10.25
C GLN A 190 7.36 -23.24 9.09
N VAL A 191 7.73 -24.49 9.34
CA VAL A 191 7.44 -25.58 8.40
C VAL A 191 5.94 -25.84 8.30
N VAL A 192 5.48 -26.17 7.09
CA VAL A 192 4.12 -26.65 6.87
C VAL A 192 3.97 -28.04 7.49
N LYS A 193 2.84 -28.29 8.16
CA LYS A 193 2.58 -29.57 8.84
C LYS A 193 2.73 -30.73 7.84
N GLY A 194 3.55 -31.72 8.19
CA GLY A 194 3.83 -32.88 7.33
C GLY A 194 4.88 -32.66 6.24
N LYS A 195 5.55 -31.50 6.20
CA LYS A 195 6.64 -31.20 5.26
C LYS A 195 8.02 -31.10 5.92
N ALA A 196 8.10 -31.42 7.21
CA ALA A 196 9.37 -31.49 7.93
C ALA A 196 10.13 -32.77 7.53
N GLN A 197 11.31 -32.58 6.96
CA GLN A 197 12.24 -33.65 6.57
C GLN A 197 13.64 -33.26 7.08
N ASP A 198 14.37 -34.21 7.65
CA ASP A 198 15.67 -33.95 8.31
C ASP A 198 16.78 -33.53 7.34
N ASP A 199 16.66 -33.93 6.07
CA ASP A 199 17.53 -33.58 4.94
C ASP A 199 17.04 -32.36 4.14
N SER A 200 16.02 -31.66 4.64
CA SER A 200 15.47 -30.50 3.96
C SER A 200 16.49 -29.36 3.89
N LYS A 201 16.67 -28.82 2.68
CA LYS A 201 17.42 -27.57 2.41
C LYS A 201 16.86 -26.33 3.12
N TYR A 202 15.68 -26.44 3.77
CA TYR A 202 15.00 -25.37 4.51
C TYR A 202 15.02 -25.57 6.03
N ARG A 203 15.74 -26.58 6.52
CA ARG A 203 15.73 -26.97 7.93
C ARG A 203 16.02 -25.81 8.89
N ASP A 204 16.94 -24.92 8.53
CA ASP A 204 17.29 -23.72 9.32
C ASP A 204 16.12 -22.74 9.51
N TYR A 205 15.04 -22.89 8.73
CA TYR A 205 13.85 -22.03 8.75
C TYR A 205 12.58 -22.73 9.26
N PHE A 206 12.68 -23.97 9.75
CA PHE A 206 11.51 -24.70 10.27
C PHE A 206 10.91 -24.04 11.51
N GLU A 207 11.74 -23.34 12.27
CA GLU A 207 11.35 -22.47 13.38
C GLU A 207 12.32 -21.29 13.39
N TYR A 208 11.95 -20.22 12.68
CA TYR A 208 12.81 -19.05 12.52
C TYR A 208 12.02 -17.78 12.84
N GLU A 209 12.66 -16.87 13.57
CA GLU A 209 12.07 -15.61 13.96
C GLU A 209 13.13 -14.49 13.88
N GLU A 210 12.87 -13.44 13.11
CA GLU A 210 13.77 -12.30 13.01
C GLU A 210 13.02 -11.01 12.67
N ALA A 211 13.54 -9.87 13.15
CA ALA A 211 13.05 -8.56 12.76
C ALA A 211 13.17 -8.37 11.24
N ILE A 212 12.08 -8.02 10.56
CA ILE A 212 12.00 -7.97 9.09
C ILE A 212 13.10 -7.08 8.48
N ALA A 213 13.41 -5.94 9.12
CA ALA A 213 14.43 -5.00 8.65
C ALA A 213 15.88 -5.55 8.74
N LYS A 214 16.13 -6.63 9.49
CA LYS A 214 17.47 -7.20 9.67
C LYS A 214 17.74 -8.42 8.79
N ILE A 215 16.72 -8.93 8.11
CA ILE A 215 16.83 -10.15 7.30
C ILE A 215 17.65 -9.83 6.03
N PRO A 216 18.81 -10.46 5.82
CA PRO A 216 19.62 -10.27 4.62
C PRO A 216 18.97 -10.94 3.42
N SER A 217 19.26 -10.42 2.23
CA SER A 217 18.61 -10.82 0.97
C SER A 217 18.65 -12.33 0.70
N HIS A 218 19.77 -13.00 0.99
CA HIS A 218 19.90 -14.45 0.76
C HIS A 218 18.96 -15.28 1.64
N ARG A 219 18.74 -14.88 2.91
CA ARG A 219 17.80 -15.56 3.82
C ARG A 219 16.35 -15.29 3.42
N ALA A 220 16.03 -14.04 3.10
CA ALA A 220 14.71 -13.68 2.58
C ALA A 220 14.35 -14.49 1.33
N LEU A 221 15.29 -14.62 0.38
CA LEU A 221 15.08 -15.43 -0.83
C LEU A 221 14.92 -16.92 -0.52
N ALA A 222 15.66 -17.48 0.44
CA ALA A 222 15.50 -18.87 0.85
C ALA A 222 14.11 -19.13 1.45
N ILE A 223 13.65 -18.25 2.34
CA ILE A 223 12.31 -18.32 2.95
C ILE A 223 11.21 -18.22 1.88
N LEU A 224 11.29 -17.22 0.99
CA LEU A 224 10.31 -17.04 -0.09
C LEU A 224 10.29 -18.24 -1.05
N ARG A 225 11.45 -18.82 -1.36
CA ARG A 225 11.53 -20.04 -2.17
C ARG A 225 10.86 -21.21 -1.46
N GLY A 226 11.18 -21.44 -0.18
CA GLY A 226 10.56 -22.51 0.60
C GLY A 226 9.06 -22.33 0.77
N HIS A 227 8.57 -21.08 0.83
CA HIS A 227 7.14 -20.78 0.80
C HIS A 227 6.48 -21.13 -0.53
N ASN A 228 7.08 -20.70 -1.65
CA ASN A 228 6.58 -21.00 -2.99
C ASN A 228 6.60 -22.51 -3.31
N GLU A 229 7.57 -23.25 -2.78
CA GLU A 229 7.64 -24.72 -2.86
C GLU A 229 6.68 -25.43 -1.88
N GLY A 230 5.95 -24.67 -1.05
CA GLY A 230 4.95 -25.20 -0.11
C GLY A 230 5.53 -25.92 1.12
N VAL A 231 6.82 -25.74 1.40
CA VAL A 231 7.51 -26.33 2.55
C VAL A 231 7.42 -25.43 3.77
N LEU A 232 7.49 -24.11 3.56
CA LEU A 232 7.46 -23.10 4.62
C LEU A 232 6.18 -22.26 4.55
N LYS A 233 5.78 -21.74 5.70
CA LYS A 233 4.80 -20.65 5.85
C LYS A 233 5.45 -19.56 6.69
N TYR A 234 5.07 -18.32 6.45
CA TYR A 234 5.53 -17.20 7.25
C TYR A 234 4.38 -16.26 7.62
N ALA A 235 4.55 -15.57 8.74
CA ALA A 235 3.66 -14.52 9.20
C ALA A 235 4.51 -13.33 9.64
N LEU A 236 4.04 -12.12 9.33
CA LEU A 236 4.64 -10.89 9.83
C LEU A 236 3.79 -10.39 10.99
N ASN A 237 4.38 -10.38 12.18
CA ASN A 237 3.70 -10.00 13.41
C ASN A 237 4.30 -8.71 13.96
N LEU A 238 3.47 -7.87 14.59
CA LEU A 238 4.00 -6.85 15.49
C LEU A 238 4.42 -7.51 16.81
N PRO A 239 5.41 -6.95 17.53
CA PRO A 239 5.78 -7.45 18.85
C PRO A 239 4.58 -7.39 19.81
N GLU A 240 4.51 -8.33 20.73
CA GLU A 240 3.46 -8.36 21.76
C GLU A 240 3.44 -7.05 22.56
N GLY A 241 2.24 -6.58 22.93
CA GLY A 241 2.03 -5.31 23.64
C GLY A 241 1.97 -4.06 22.76
N MET A 242 2.15 -4.19 21.43
CA MET A 242 1.96 -3.06 20.49
C MET A 242 0.57 -3.03 19.84
N LEU A 243 -0.29 -4.02 20.06
CA LEU A 243 -1.61 -4.14 19.43
C LEU A 243 -2.63 -3.07 19.89
N ASP A 244 -2.31 -2.29 20.93
CA ASP A 244 -3.14 -1.13 21.32
C ASP A 244 -2.89 0.08 20.40
N THR A 245 -1.77 0.12 19.68
CA THR A 245 -1.39 1.26 18.83
C THR A 245 -2.08 1.35 17.45
N PRO A 246 -2.43 0.26 16.73
CA PRO A 246 -3.15 0.35 15.48
C PRO A 246 -4.48 1.09 15.61
N PHE A 247 -5.26 0.83 16.66
CA PHE A 247 -6.54 1.51 16.87
C PHE A 247 -6.35 3.00 17.16
N PHE A 248 -5.42 3.37 18.04
CA PHE A 248 -5.10 4.78 18.29
C PHE A 248 -4.51 5.50 17.07
N THR A 249 -3.72 4.80 16.26
CA THR A 249 -3.12 5.36 15.03
C THR A 249 -4.18 5.54 13.94
N LEU A 250 -5.08 4.57 13.76
CA LEU A 250 -6.25 4.67 12.89
C LEU A 250 -7.19 5.80 13.36
N ALA A 251 -7.48 5.87 14.66
CA ALA A 251 -8.30 6.92 15.25
C ALA A 251 -7.66 8.32 15.13
N GLN A 252 -6.35 8.47 15.35
CA GLN A 252 -5.65 9.74 15.15
C GLN A 252 -5.53 10.14 13.67
N ALA A 253 -5.20 9.20 12.77
CA ALA A 253 -5.14 9.46 11.33
C ALA A 253 -6.54 9.84 10.79
N SER A 254 -7.58 9.18 11.27
CA SER A 254 -8.96 9.50 10.91
C SER A 254 -9.41 10.90 11.37
N ARG A 255 -8.86 11.44 12.47
CA ARG A 255 -9.10 12.84 12.91
C ARG A 255 -8.54 13.86 11.93
N PHE A 256 -7.37 13.61 11.33
CA PHE A 256 -6.81 14.49 10.30
C PHE A 256 -7.65 14.45 9.01
N SER A 257 -8.16 13.27 8.62
CA SER A 257 -9.06 13.18 7.46
C SER A 257 -10.46 13.75 7.70
N MET A 258 -11.02 13.67 8.91
CA MET A 258 -12.34 14.23 9.22
C MET A 258 -12.33 15.76 9.20
N GLN A 259 -11.26 16.41 9.66
CA GLN A 259 -11.10 17.87 9.56
C GLN A 259 -11.03 18.36 8.11
N ILE A 260 -10.50 17.54 7.19
CA ILE A 260 -10.42 17.86 5.75
C ILE A 260 -11.81 17.78 5.08
N VAL A 261 -12.73 16.93 5.57
CA VAL A 261 -14.09 16.81 5.02
C VAL A 261 -15.06 17.85 5.62
N THR A 262 -14.77 18.41 6.79
CA THR A 262 -15.63 19.41 7.46
C THR A 262 -15.32 20.88 7.13
N LEU A 263 -14.42 21.14 6.17
CA LEU A 263 -14.17 22.49 5.64
C LEU A 263 -14.50 22.54 4.15
N GLY A 264 -15.79 22.41 3.85
CA GLY A 264 -16.39 22.63 2.53
C GLY A 264 -17.82 23.08 2.71
#